data_AF-A0A0A2V4U5-F1
#
_entry.id   AF-A0A0A2V4U5-F1
#
_cell.length_a   1.000
_cell.length_b   1.000
_cell.length_c   1.000
_cell.angle_alpha   90.00
_cell.angle_beta   90.00
_cell.angle_gamma   90.00
#
_symmetry.space_group_name_H-M   'P 1'
#
loop_
_entity.id
_entity.type
_entity.pdbx_description
1 polymer ?
#
loop_
_entity_poly.entity_id
_entity_poly.type
_entity_poly.pdbx_seq_one_letter_code
_entity_poly.pdbx_strand_id
1 'polypeptide(L)'
;MHLRADVSGGNILWDMVPLDKYNTATKYKYLGRPEKAALRPGAWKAGELVSETKIPQSLLRAKVYLSDFGLATDANNQIMNKWQPTWGYCAPERMHKFPASFAGDMWGYMCILISLYFRHSIFDRGLDAIVTALGPMPKEWKGLKEKPEDEWYDQNMRVDTKEVLERMFKLELADVSTAERGHIISIILAVLRYRPGERLTATQLLHHPSFKAVMNMHWP
;
A
#
# COMPACT_ATOMS: atom_id res chain seq x y z
N MET A 1 -7.49 18.37 -9.78
CA MET A 1 -7.45 16.89 -9.67
C MET A 1 -6.94 16.59 -8.27
N HIS A 2 -7.66 15.82 -7.46
CA HIS A 2 -7.29 15.59 -6.06
C HIS A 2 -6.21 14.53 -5.97
N LEU A 3 -5.14 14.86 -5.27
CA LEU A 3 -4.08 13.94 -4.88
C LEU A 3 -4.45 13.31 -3.55
N ARG A 4 -4.38 11.97 -3.40
CA ARG A 4 -4.84 11.33 -2.16
C ARG A 4 -3.86 11.50 -1.01
N ALA A 5 -2.56 11.50 -1.30
CA ALA A 5 -1.42 11.74 -0.41
C ALA A 5 -1.23 10.73 0.74
N ASP A 6 -2.18 9.83 0.98
CA ASP A 6 -2.12 8.74 1.95
C ASP A 6 -2.91 7.55 1.38
N VAL A 7 -2.38 6.87 0.37
CA VAL A 7 -2.97 5.62 -0.11
C VAL A 7 -2.43 4.49 0.77
N SER A 8 -3.28 3.93 1.64
CA SER A 8 -2.94 2.84 2.55
C SER A 8 -4.06 1.80 2.61
N GLY A 9 -3.79 0.62 3.17
CA GLY A 9 -4.80 -0.43 3.32
C GLY A 9 -6.01 0.00 4.17
N GLY A 10 -5.82 0.91 5.13
CA GLY A 10 -6.91 1.46 5.95
C GLY A 10 -7.88 2.35 5.17
N ASN A 11 -7.49 2.81 3.98
CA ASN A 11 -8.30 3.68 3.14
C ASN A 11 -9.08 2.89 2.08
N ILE A 12 -9.05 1.55 2.10
CA ILE A 12 -9.79 0.70 1.17
C ILE A 12 -11.01 0.10 1.86
N LEU A 13 -12.18 0.26 1.24
CA LEU A 13 -13.42 -0.38 1.65
C LEU A 13 -13.75 -1.51 0.69
N TRP A 14 -14.08 -2.68 1.25
CA TRP A 14 -14.57 -3.82 0.47
C TRP A 14 -16.10 -3.80 0.49
N ASP A 15 -16.72 -3.89 -0.68
CA ASP A 15 -18.18 -3.88 -0.82
C ASP A 15 -18.84 -5.11 -0.18
N MET A 16 -20.03 -4.94 0.37
CA MET A 16 -20.76 -5.99 1.07
C MET A 16 -22.23 -6.04 0.65
N VAL A 17 -22.89 -7.16 0.92
CA VAL A 17 -24.36 -7.23 0.87
C VAL A 17 -24.93 -6.08 1.70
N PRO A 18 -25.85 -5.27 1.17
CA PRO A 18 -26.58 -4.29 1.98
C PRO A 18 -27.32 -4.99 3.12
N LEU A 19 -26.99 -4.62 4.37
CA LEU A 19 -27.61 -5.20 5.57
C LEU A 19 -28.69 -4.29 6.17
N ASP A 20 -28.92 -3.12 5.58
CA ASP A 20 -29.83 -2.06 5.99
C ASP A 20 -31.28 -2.56 6.19
N LYS A 21 -31.70 -3.57 5.43
CA LYS A 21 -33.05 -4.17 5.55
C LYS A 21 -33.21 -5.13 6.74
N TYR A 22 -32.12 -5.58 7.36
CA TYR A 22 -32.18 -6.54 8.46
C TYR A 22 -32.22 -5.84 9.83
N ASN A 23 -32.95 -6.43 10.78
CA ASN A 23 -32.91 -6.00 12.17
C ASN A 23 -31.56 -6.34 12.83
N THR A 24 -31.29 -5.75 14.00
CA THR A 24 -30.04 -5.93 14.75
C THR A 24 -29.75 -7.40 15.09
N ALA A 25 -30.76 -8.18 15.47
CA ALA A 25 -30.59 -9.59 15.80
C ALA A 25 -30.10 -10.40 14.59
N THR A 26 -30.66 -10.16 13.41
CA THR A 26 -30.24 -10.79 12.15
C THR A 26 -28.85 -10.31 11.73
N LYS A 27 -28.53 -9.02 11.89
CA LYS A 27 -27.17 -8.50 11.65
C LYS A 27 -26.13 -9.22 12.54
N TYR A 28 -26.45 -9.45 13.81
CA TYR A 28 -25.56 -10.17 14.72
C TYR A 28 -25.42 -11.66 14.39
N LYS A 29 -26.42 -12.29 13.75
CA LYS A 29 -26.25 -13.64 13.22
C LYS A 29 -25.25 -13.69 12.06
N TYR A 30 -25.20 -12.64 11.24
CA TYR A 30 -24.28 -12.57 10.09
C TYR A 30 -22.87 -12.11 10.47
N LEU A 31 -22.75 -11.11 11.35
CA LEU A 31 -21.48 -10.42 11.63
C LEU A 31 -20.89 -10.75 13.02
N GLY A 32 -21.61 -11.50 13.84
CA GLY A 32 -21.35 -11.58 15.28
C GLY A 32 -21.83 -10.34 16.03
N ARG A 33 -21.74 -10.38 17.36
CA ARG A 33 -21.97 -9.19 18.19
C ARG A 33 -20.69 -8.35 18.20
N PRO A 34 -20.79 -7.00 18.15
CA PRO A 34 -19.63 -6.14 18.30
C PRO A 34 -18.96 -6.39 19.66
N GLU A 35 -17.70 -6.78 19.61
CA GLU A 35 -16.84 -6.85 20.79
C GLU A 35 -16.16 -5.51 20.98
N LYS A 36 -15.91 -5.16 22.24
CA LYS A 36 -15.26 -3.91 22.60
C LYS A 36 -14.09 -4.20 23.52
N ALA A 37 -13.00 -3.49 23.30
CA ALA A 37 -11.84 -3.49 24.17
C ALA A 37 -11.61 -2.08 24.71
N ALA A 38 -11.20 -1.97 25.97
CA ALA A 38 -10.77 -0.68 26.52
C ALA A 38 -9.63 -0.10 25.68
N LEU A 39 -9.65 1.22 25.46
CA LEU A 39 -8.50 1.90 24.87
C LEU A 39 -7.25 1.65 25.73
N ARG A 40 -6.09 1.56 25.07
CA ARG A 40 -4.80 1.35 25.74
C ARG A 40 -4.62 2.34 26.91
N PRO A 41 -4.01 1.91 28.04
CA PRO A 41 -3.64 2.83 29.11
C PRO A 41 -2.86 4.04 28.54
N GLY A 42 -3.26 5.25 28.91
CA GLY A 42 -2.66 6.50 28.39
C GLY A 42 -3.30 7.08 27.13
N ALA A 43 -4.45 6.55 26.67
CA ALA A 43 -5.25 7.23 25.65
C ALA A 43 -5.75 8.61 26.15
N TRP A 44 -5.94 9.56 25.23
CA TRP A 44 -6.36 10.95 25.54
C TRP A 44 -7.74 11.06 26.20
N LYS A 45 -8.55 9.98 26.14
CA LYS A 45 -9.82 9.83 26.85
C LYS A 45 -10.02 8.38 27.26
N ALA A 46 -10.82 8.17 28.31
CA ALA A 46 -11.44 6.88 28.55
C ALA A 46 -12.39 6.55 27.38
N GLY A 47 -12.39 5.29 26.96
CA GLY A 47 -13.24 4.83 25.88
C GLY A 47 -12.97 3.38 25.54
N GLU A 48 -13.82 2.84 24.68
CA GLU A 48 -13.70 1.50 24.14
C GLU A 48 -13.54 1.59 22.63
N LEU A 49 -12.69 0.74 22.06
CA LEU A 49 -12.59 0.51 20.63
C LEU A 49 -13.37 -0.76 20.29
N VAL A 50 -14.16 -0.71 19.20
CA VAL A 50 -14.80 -1.92 18.66
C VAL A 50 -13.70 -2.78 18.04
N SER A 51 -13.62 -4.03 18.46
CA SER A 51 -12.68 -5.00 17.93
C SER A 51 -12.94 -5.26 16.44
N GLU A 52 -11.88 -5.59 15.70
CA GLU A 52 -12.00 -6.05 14.32
C GLU A 52 -12.89 -7.30 14.25
N THR A 53 -13.77 -7.36 13.24
CA THR A 53 -14.58 -8.55 12.95
C THR A 53 -14.13 -9.18 11.65
N LYS A 54 -14.15 -10.51 11.61
CA LYS A 54 -13.93 -11.26 10.36
C LYS A 54 -15.24 -11.29 9.58
N ILE A 55 -15.30 -10.56 8.47
CA ILE A 55 -16.48 -10.58 7.60
C ILE A 55 -16.56 -11.92 6.87
N PRO A 56 -17.70 -12.64 6.93
CA PRO A 56 -17.88 -13.85 6.15
C PRO A 56 -17.76 -13.59 4.65
N GLN A 57 -17.03 -14.44 3.92
CA GLN A 57 -16.84 -14.30 2.47
C GLN A 57 -18.16 -14.25 1.69
N SER A 58 -19.21 -14.91 2.17
CA SER A 58 -20.56 -14.88 1.57
C SER A 58 -21.20 -13.48 1.54
N LEU A 59 -20.75 -12.58 2.43
CA LEU A 59 -21.22 -11.20 2.47
C LEU A 59 -20.41 -10.27 1.58
N LEU A 60 -19.19 -10.64 1.20
CA LEU A 60 -18.32 -9.80 0.38
C LEU A 60 -18.82 -9.73 -1.07
N ARG A 61 -18.52 -8.62 -1.74
CA ARG A 61 -18.84 -8.35 -3.15
C ARG A 61 -17.58 -7.98 -3.92
N ALA A 62 -17.59 -8.03 -5.25
CA ALA A 62 -16.37 -7.87 -6.03
C ALA A 62 -15.78 -6.44 -6.02
N LYS A 63 -16.58 -5.43 -5.63
CA LYS A 63 -16.15 -4.03 -5.70
C LYS A 63 -15.32 -3.64 -4.50
N VAL A 64 -14.32 -2.80 -4.75
CA VAL A 64 -13.50 -2.13 -3.75
C VAL A 64 -13.53 -0.63 -4.00
N TYR A 65 -13.51 0.16 -2.93
CA TYR A 65 -13.57 1.62 -3.01
C TYR A 65 -12.40 2.23 -2.26
N LEU A 66 -11.78 3.24 -2.87
CA LEU A 66 -10.90 4.13 -2.14
C LEU A 66 -11.75 5.10 -1.32
N SER A 67 -11.36 5.30 -0.08
CA SER A 67 -12.11 6.08 0.90
C SER A 67 -11.20 7.02 1.68
N ASP A 68 -11.78 7.57 2.73
CA ASP A 68 -11.22 8.51 3.69
C ASP A 68 -10.92 9.92 3.16
N PHE A 69 -10.37 10.22 1.99
CA PHE A 69 -10.04 11.58 1.45
C PHE A 69 -9.61 12.74 2.39
N GLY A 70 -9.45 12.58 3.71
CA GLY A 70 -9.24 13.67 4.66
C GLY A 70 -7.87 14.33 4.55
N LEU A 71 -6.94 13.62 3.92
CA LEU A 71 -5.60 14.10 3.57
C LEU A 71 -5.45 14.43 2.09
N ALA A 72 -6.53 14.33 1.31
CA ALA A 72 -6.46 14.67 -0.10
C ALA A 72 -6.18 16.16 -0.26
N THR A 73 -5.23 16.50 -1.12
CA THR A 73 -4.85 17.88 -1.42
C THR A 73 -5.06 18.18 -2.89
N ASP A 74 -5.24 19.46 -3.21
CA ASP A 74 -5.13 19.89 -4.59
C ASP A 74 -3.68 19.67 -5.04
N ALA A 75 -3.51 19.03 -6.20
CA ALA A 75 -2.21 18.85 -6.84
C ALA A 75 -1.52 20.19 -7.14
N ASN A 76 -2.30 21.27 -7.32
CA ASN A 76 -1.78 22.61 -7.56
C ASN A 76 -1.44 23.37 -6.28
N ASN A 77 -1.97 22.94 -5.13
CA ASN A 77 -1.78 23.63 -3.85
C ASN A 77 -1.11 22.69 -2.86
N GLN A 78 0.15 22.35 -3.16
CA GLN A 78 1.00 21.47 -2.37
C GLN A 78 1.41 22.14 -1.06
N ILE A 79 0.46 22.34 -0.16
CA ILE A 79 0.77 22.60 1.23
C ILE A 79 1.55 21.38 1.70
N MET A 80 2.81 21.59 2.12
CA MET A 80 3.57 20.57 2.83
C MET A 80 2.83 20.28 4.14
N ASN A 81 1.83 19.40 4.07
CA ASN A 81 1.19 18.88 5.26
C ASN A 81 2.29 18.17 6.05
N LYS A 82 2.64 18.77 7.20
CA LYS A 82 3.65 18.27 8.15
C LYS A 82 3.29 16.88 8.72
N TRP A 83 2.11 16.37 8.40
CA TRP A 83 1.63 15.08 8.88
C TRP A 83 2.35 13.93 8.20
N GLN A 84 2.82 13.01 9.03
CA GLN A 84 3.57 11.84 8.62
C GLN A 84 2.63 10.84 7.92
N PRO A 85 2.88 10.51 6.64
CA PRO A 85 2.12 9.46 5.94
C PRO A 85 2.32 8.09 6.61
N THR A 86 1.38 7.17 6.38
CA THR A 86 1.44 5.81 6.94
C THR A 86 2.75 5.12 6.55
N TRP A 87 3.63 4.84 7.53
CA TRP A 87 5.06 4.53 7.31
C TRP A 87 5.35 3.41 6.29
N GLY A 88 4.51 2.37 6.20
CA GLY A 88 4.67 1.25 5.25
C GLY A 88 4.18 1.50 3.82
N TYR A 89 3.47 2.60 3.57
CA TYR A 89 2.92 2.97 2.25
C TYR A 89 3.48 4.30 1.75
N CYS A 90 4.25 4.99 2.60
CA CYS A 90 4.86 6.27 2.29
C CYS A 90 5.95 6.08 1.23
N ALA A 91 5.82 6.83 0.14
CA ALA A 91 6.83 6.86 -0.91
C ALA A 91 8.14 7.50 -0.39
N PRO A 92 9.32 6.98 -0.76
CA PRO A 92 10.59 7.39 -0.17
C PRO A 92 10.90 8.87 -0.40
N GLU A 93 10.46 9.47 -1.51
CA GLU A 93 10.61 10.89 -1.78
C GLU A 93 9.91 11.76 -0.72
N ARG A 94 8.79 11.31 -0.14
CA ARG A 94 8.11 12.05 0.94
C ARG A 94 8.96 12.11 2.21
N MET A 95 9.74 11.07 2.47
CA MET A 95 10.71 11.04 3.58
C MET A 95 11.95 11.91 3.30
N HIS A 96 12.13 12.35 2.06
CA HIS A 96 13.17 13.27 1.58
C HIS A 96 12.61 14.66 1.26
N LYS A 97 11.49 15.05 1.88
CA LYS A 97 10.87 16.39 1.78
C LYS A 97 10.38 16.77 0.38
N PHE A 98 10.26 15.81 -0.54
CA PHE A 98 9.56 16.08 -1.80
C PHE A 98 8.07 16.31 -1.54
N PRO A 99 7.42 17.18 -2.34
CA PRO A 99 5.99 17.38 -2.22
C PRO A 99 5.24 16.09 -2.56
N ALA A 100 4.01 16.01 -2.08
CA ALA A 100 3.12 14.92 -2.46
C ALA A 100 2.82 15.00 -3.96
N SER A 101 2.75 13.84 -4.64
CA SER A 101 2.53 13.75 -6.08
C SER A 101 1.74 12.49 -6.45
N PHE A 102 1.15 12.46 -7.64
CA PHE A 102 0.41 11.28 -8.12
C PHE A 102 1.29 10.02 -8.19
N ALA A 103 2.59 10.19 -8.43
CA ALA A 103 3.56 9.10 -8.39
C ALA A 103 3.74 8.53 -6.96
N GLY A 104 3.54 9.35 -5.93
CA GLY A 104 3.48 8.89 -4.54
C GLY A 104 2.23 8.05 -4.25
N ASP A 105 1.08 8.42 -4.80
CA ASP A 105 -0.13 7.59 -4.72
C ASP A 105 0.07 6.24 -5.44
N MET A 106 0.77 6.22 -6.57
CA MET A 106 1.13 4.97 -7.27
C MET A 106 2.05 4.07 -6.44
N TRP A 107 2.98 4.64 -5.67
CA TRP A 107 3.79 3.87 -4.73
C TRP A 107 2.93 3.25 -3.63
N GLY A 108 2.04 4.03 -3.00
CA GLY A 108 1.12 3.54 -1.98
C GLY A 108 0.22 2.43 -2.50
N TYR A 109 -0.35 2.60 -3.71
CA TYR A 109 -1.11 1.56 -4.40
C TYR A 109 -0.30 0.26 -4.58
N MET A 110 0.96 0.37 -4.98
CA MET A 110 1.81 -0.81 -5.16
C MET A 110 2.12 -1.52 -3.85
N CYS A 111 2.35 -0.76 -2.77
CA CYS A 111 2.54 -1.33 -1.44
C CYS A 111 1.30 -2.09 -0.96
N ILE A 112 0.09 -1.60 -1.28
CA ILE A 112 -1.16 -2.31 -1.02
C ILE A 112 -1.23 -3.60 -1.83
N LEU A 113 -0.97 -3.55 -3.15
CA LEU A 113 -1.02 -4.73 -4.01
C LEU A 113 -0.08 -5.83 -3.50
N ILE A 114 1.14 -5.46 -3.14
CA ILE A 114 2.12 -6.38 -2.54
C ILE A 114 1.57 -6.95 -1.22
N SER A 115 1.03 -6.10 -0.35
CA SER A 115 0.45 -6.54 0.93
C SER A 115 -0.73 -7.50 0.75
N LEU A 116 -1.50 -7.38 -0.33
CA LEU A 116 -2.59 -8.31 -0.65
C LEU A 116 -2.06 -9.69 -1.08
N TYR A 117 -0.96 -9.73 -1.83
CA TYR A 117 -0.29 -10.98 -2.19
C TYR A 117 0.35 -11.65 -0.97
N PHE A 118 1.25 -10.95 -0.28
CA PHE A 118 2.06 -11.53 0.81
C PHE A 118 1.37 -11.54 2.18
N ARG A 119 0.19 -10.92 2.30
CA ARG A 119 -0.56 -10.76 3.57
C ARG A 119 0.15 -9.94 4.64
N HIS A 120 1.26 -9.30 4.31
CA HIS A 120 1.97 -8.36 5.17
C HIS A 120 2.61 -7.23 4.35
N SER A 121 2.90 -6.10 5.00
CA SER A 121 3.67 -5.03 4.38
C SER A 121 5.14 -5.42 4.31
N ILE A 122 5.80 -5.12 3.18
CA ILE A 122 7.23 -5.38 2.99
C ILE A 122 8.12 -4.19 3.42
N PHE A 123 7.53 -3.02 3.65
CA PHE A 123 8.23 -1.77 3.98
C PHE A 123 7.84 -1.21 5.35
N ASP A 124 7.32 -2.05 6.23
CA ASP A 124 6.95 -1.71 7.61
C ASP A 124 8.10 -1.11 8.43
N ARG A 125 9.35 -1.52 8.17
CA ARG A 125 10.57 -0.96 8.78
C ARG A 125 11.09 0.32 8.10
N GLY A 126 10.31 0.93 7.19
CA GLY A 126 10.67 2.20 6.56
C GLY A 126 11.81 2.08 5.55
N LEU A 127 12.71 3.07 5.51
CA LEU A 127 13.75 3.20 4.47
C LEU A 127 14.72 2.03 4.44
N ASP A 128 15.05 1.41 5.58
CA ASP A 128 15.94 0.24 5.63
C ASP A 128 15.36 -0.94 4.85
N ALA A 129 14.06 -1.21 5.00
CA ALA A 129 13.38 -2.25 4.25
C ALA A 129 13.32 -1.91 2.75
N ILE A 130 13.08 -0.63 2.42
CA ILE A 130 13.06 -0.18 1.03
C ILE A 130 14.44 -0.39 0.38
N VAL A 131 15.53 0.04 1.03
CA VAL A 131 16.89 -0.11 0.50
C VAL A 131 17.29 -1.58 0.41
N THR A 132 16.91 -2.39 1.39
CA THR A 132 17.15 -3.85 1.36
C THR A 132 16.50 -4.52 0.15
N ALA A 133 15.30 -4.09 -0.24
CA ALA A 133 14.56 -4.67 -1.36
C ALA A 133 14.93 -4.08 -2.73
N LEU A 134 15.16 -2.76 -2.78
CA LEU A 134 15.30 -2.01 -4.03
C LEU A 134 16.75 -1.59 -4.34
N GLY A 135 17.68 -1.79 -3.42
CA GLY A 135 19.03 -1.26 -3.51
C GLY A 135 19.12 0.21 -3.12
N PRO A 136 20.26 0.85 -3.39
CA PRO A 136 20.55 2.17 -2.86
C PRO A 136 19.66 3.25 -3.47
N MET A 137 19.27 4.23 -2.65
CA MET A 137 18.57 5.42 -3.09
C MET A 137 19.46 6.31 -3.96
N PRO A 138 18.89 7.21 -4.78
CA PRO A 138 19.67 8.13 -5.60
C PRO A 138 20.64 8.98 -4.77
N LYS A 139 21.91 9.10 -5.20
CA LYS A 139 22.93 9.87 -4.47
C LYS A 139 22.50 11.32 -4.23
N GLU A 140 21.81 11.91 -5.19
CA GLU A 140 21.32 13.29 -5.15
C GLU A 140 20.27 13.54 -4.06
N TRP A 141 19.71 12.48 -3.46
CA TRP A 141 18.78 12.61 -2.32
C TRP A 141 19.50 12.69 -0.97
N LYS A 142 20.80 12.38 -0.92
CA LYS A 142 21.59 12.48 0.30
C LYS A 142 21.59 13.93 0.79
N GLY A 143 21.20 14.14 2.05
CA GLY A 143 21.08 15.46 2.67
C GLY A 143 19.68 16.09 2.61
N LEU A 144 18.73 15.51 1.85
CA LEU A 144 17.34 15.97 1.86
C LEU A 144 16.56 15.47 3.10
N LYS A 145 16.98 14.33 3.66
CA LYS A 145 16.46 13.78 4.91
C LYS A 145 17.24 14.32 6.11
N GLU A 146 16.53 14.60 7.20
CA GLU A 146 17.11 15.20 8.42
C GLU A 146 18.11 14.28 9.14
N LYS A 147 17.85 12.97 9.16
CA LYS A 147 18.72 11.95 9.74
C LYS A 147 18.93 10.82 8.72
N PRO A 148 19.84 11.01 7.75
CA PRO A 148 20.15 10.00 6.75
C PRO A 148 21.13 8.96 7.31
N GLU A 149 20.96 7.70 6.93
CA GLU A 149 22.02 6.69 7.05
C GLU A 149 22.85 6.69 5.76
N ASP A 150 24.17 6.66 5.88
CA ASP A 150 25.07 6.75 4.73
C ASP A 150 24.92 5.55 3.78
N GLU A 151 24.68 4.37 4.34
CA GLU A 151 24.50 3.10 3.61
C GLU A 151 23.34 3.13 2.63
N TRP A 152 22.30 3.92 2.93
CA TRP A 152 21.14 4.04 2.04
C TRP A 152 21.47 4.62 0.68
N TYR A 153 22.58 5.36 0.55
CA TYR A 153 23.00 6.01 -0.68
C TYR A 153 24.28 5.40 -1.26
N ASP A 154 24.76 4.28 -0.70
CA ASP A 154 25.97 3.61 -1.18
C ASP A 154 25.72 2.93 -2.54
N GLN A 155 26.18 3.56 -3.62
CA GLN A 155 25.99 3.04 -4.98
C GLN A 155 26.88 1.82 -5.29
N ASN A 156 27.72 1.39 -4.36
CA ASN A 156 28.41 0.11 -4.45
C ASN A 156 27.50 -1.06 -4.04
N MET A 157 26.41 -0.78 -3.31
CA MET A 157 25.40 -1.77 -2.99
C MET A 157 24.79 -2.36 -4.26
N ARG A 158 24.81 -3.70 -4.36
CA ARG A 158 24.21 -4.46 -5.46
C ARG A 158 23.02 -5.25 -4.92
N VAL A 159 21.83 -4.83 -5.31
CA VAL A 159 20.58 -5.56 -5.04
C VAL A 159 19.91 -5.84 -6.36
N ASP A 160 19.66 -7.12 -6.64
CA ASP A 160 18.75 -7.52 -7.72
C ASP A 160 17.33 -7.63 -7.15
N THR A 161 16.55 -6.55 -7.29
CA THR A 161 15.16 -6.51 -6.82
C THR A 161 14.30 -7.60 -7.44
N LYS A 162 14.57 -8.01 -8.68
CA LYS A 162 13.83 -9.09 -9.32
C LYS A 162 14.11 -10.41 -8.62
N GLU A 163 15.36 -10.68 -8.30
CA GLU A 163 15.74 -11.88 -7.55
C GLU A 163 15.13 -11.89 -6.14
N VAL A 164 15.15 -10.75 -5.44
CA VAL A 164 14.51 -10.61 -4.12
C VAL A 164 13.03 -10.97 -4.20
N LEU A 165 12.30 -10.38 -5.14
CA LEU A 165 10.88 -10.67 -5.34
C LEU A 165 10.62 -12.13 -5.71
N GLU A 166 11.40 -12.70 -6.64
CA GLU A 166 11.31 -14.12 -7.02
C GLU A 166 11.48 -15.05 -5.81
N ARG A 167 12.43 -14.75 -4.92
CA ARG A 167 12.64 -15.52 -3.69
C ARG A 167 11.45 -15.40 -2.74
N MET A 168 10.92 -14.19 -2.52
CA MET A 168 9.74 -13.99 -1.67
C MET A 168 8.54 -14.79 -2.17
N PHE A 169 8.22 -14.68 -3.48
CA PHE A 169 7.13 -15.46 -4.07
C PHE A 169 7.31 -16.97 -3.89
N LYS A 170 8.53 -17.50 -4.10
CA LYS A 170 8.80 -18.93 -3.92
C LYS A 170 8.65 -19.41 -2.48
N LEU A 171 8.98 -18.57 -1.51
CA LEU A 171 8.93 -18.92 -0.09
C LEU A 171 7.52 -18.83 0.48
N GLU A 172 6.74 -17.83 0.04
CA GLU A 172 5.48 -17.47 0.70
C GLU A 172 4.24 -17.79 -0.14
N LEU A 173 4.39 -17.90 -1.45
CA LEU A 173 3.29 -18.00 -2.43
C LEU A 173 3.62 -19.06 -3.48
N ALA A 174 3.99 -20.25 -3.03
CA ALA A 174 4.40 -21.36 -3.89
C ALA A 174 3.28 -21.88 -4.82
N ASP A 175 2.02 -21.55 -4.52
CA ASP A 175 0.82 -21.88 -5.30
C ASP A 175 0.56 -20.90 -6.46
N VAL A 176 1.15 -19.71 -6.45
CA VAL A 176 1.05 -18.75 -7.55
C VAL A 176 1.81 -19.26 -8.77
N SER A 177 1.13 -19.30 -9.92
CA SER A 177 1.74 -19.80 -11.16
C SER A 177 2.97 -18.99 -11.57
N THR A 178 3.93 -19.63 -12.23
CA THR A 178 5.12 -18.94 -12.77
C THR A 178 4.74 -17.78 -13.70
N ALA A 179 3.65 -17.93 -14.46
CA ALA A 179 3.15 -16.88 -15.35
C ALA A 179 2.63 -15.67 -14.57
N GLU A 180 1.73 -15.89 -13.59
CA GLU A 180 1.21 -14.83 -12.74
C GLU A 180 2.34 -14.12 -11.97
N ARG A 181 3.25 -14.89 -11.36
CA ARG A 181 4.43 -14.36 -10.67
C ARG A 181 5.24 -13.43 -11.58
N GLY A 182 5.54 -13.87 -12.81
CA GLY A 182 6.29 -13.06 -13.76
C GLY A 182 5.60 -11.72 -14.08
N HIS A 183 4.28 -11.73 -14.22
CA HIS A 183 3.51 -10.52 -14.45
C HIS A 183 3.47 -9.59 -13.25
N ILE A 184 3.26 -10.12 -12.04
CA ILE A 184 3.24 -9.30 -10.82
C ILE A 184 4.60 -8.67 -10.55
N ILE A 185 5.69 -9.42 -10.69
CA ILE A 185 7.05 -8.87 -10.58
C ILE A 185 7.28 -7.77 -11.60
N SER A 186 6.86 -7.98 -12.85
CA SER A 186 6.95 -6.97 -13.91
C SER A 186 6.20 -5.68 -13.56
N ILE A 187 5.02 -5.78 -12.96
CA ILE A 187 4.23 -4.64 -12.50
C ILE A 187 4.92 -3.92 -11.32
N ILE A 188 5.38 -4.67 -10.31
CA ILE A 188 6.07 -4.12 -9.14
C ILE A 188 7.30 -3.32 -9.56
N LEU A 189 8.14 -3.89 -10.43
CA LEU A 189 9.36 -3.24 -10.93
C LEU A 189 9.07 -2.01 -11.81
N ALA A 190 7.89 -1.91 -12.40
CA ALA A 190 7.50 -0.74 -13.20
C ALA A 190 6.99 0.42 -12.34
N VAL A 191 6.45 0.15 -11.13
CA VAL A 191 5.90 1.17 -10.24
C VAL A 191 6.83 1.53 -9.09
N LEU A 192 7.52 0.57 -8.47
CA LEU A 192 8.47 0.81 -7.38
C LEU A 192 9.82 1.31 -7.88
N ARG A 193 9.83 2.52 -8.44
CA ARG A 193 11.04 3.27 -8.79
C ARG A 193 11.29 4.36 -7.77
N TYR A 194 12.55 4.66 -7.46
CA TYR A 194 12.86 5.77 -6.56
C TYR A 194 12.38 7.09 -7.13
N ARG A 195 12.76 7.42 -8.37
CA ARG A 195 12.39 8.71 -8.96
C ARG A 195 10.90 8.71 -9.34
N PRO A 196 10.10 9.69 -8.87
CA PRO A 196 8.68 9.78 -9.20
C PRO A 196 8.39 9.78 -10.70
N GLY A 197 9.23 10.44 -11.51
CA GLY A 197 9.07 10.51 -12.97
C GLY A 197 9.38 9.21 -13.73
N GLU A 198 9.98 8.21 -13.07
CA GLU A 198 10.25 6.88 -13.65
C GLU A 198 9.12 5.87 -13.36
N ARG A 199 8.15 6.22 -12.50
CA ARG A 199 7.04 5.33 -12.15
C ARG A 199 5.95 5.38 -13.20
N LEU A 200 5.28 4.24 -13.43
CA LEU A 200 4.03 4.26 -14.19
C LEU A 200 2.97 5.12 -13.49
N THR A 201 2.27 5.91 -14.27
CA THR A 201 0.99 6.53 -13.88
C THR A 201 -0.11 5.48 -13.81
N ALA A 202 -1.23 5.81 -13.15
CA ALA A 202 -2.42 4.94 -13.12
C ALA A 202 -2.90 4.58 -14.53
N THR A 203 -2.95 5.55 -15.44
CA THR A 203 -3.33 5.32 -16.84
C THR A 203 -2.36 4.37 -17.55
N GLN A 204 -1.05 4.55 -17.37
CA GLN A 204 -0.06 3.65 -17.98
C GLN A 204 -0.15 2.23 -17.40
N LEU A 205 -0.38 2.09 -16.10
CA LEU A 205 -0.57 0.79 -15.45
C LEU A 205 -1.78 0.03 -16.03
N LEU A 206 -2.92 0.72 -16.23
CA LEU A 206 -4.11 0.11 -16.86
C LEU A 206 -3.84 -0.42 -18.28
N HIS A 207 -2.86 0.15 -18.99
CA HIS A 207 -2.44 -0.28 -20.32
C HIS A 207 -1.28 -1.26 -20.30
N HIS A 208 -0.67 -1.52 -19.14
CA HIS A 208 0.51 -2.36 -19.00
C HIS A 208 0.17 -3.83 -19.33
N PRO A 209 0.91 -4.51 -20.23
CA PRO A 209 0.58 -5.87 -20.67
C PRO A 209 0.47 -6.87 -19.51
N SER A 210 1.40 -6.84 -18.56
CA SER A 210 1.36 -7.72 -17.39
C SER A 210 0.16 -7.43 -16.48
N PHE A 211 -0.26 -6.17 -16.37
CA PHE A 211 -1.42 -5.82 -15.56
C PHE A 211 -2.69 -6.40 -16.19
N LYS A 212 -2.86 -6.21 -17.51
CA LYS A 212 -3.96 -6.82 -18.25
C LYS A 212 -3.95 -8.35 -18.17
N ALA A 213 -2.79 -8.99 -18.25
CA ALA A 213 -2.67 -10.43 -18.14
C ALA A 213 -3.16 -10.95 -16.78
N VAL A 214 -2.74 -10.31 -15.67
CA VAL A 214 -3.22 -10.65 -14.32
C VAL A 214 -4.73 -10.44 -14.19
N MET A 215 -5.24 -9.31 -14.67
CA MET A 215 -6.69 -9.05 -14.62
C MET A 215 -7.48 -10.12 -15.39
N ASN A 216 -7.00 -10.55 -16.56
CA ASN A 216 -7.64 -11.61 -17.35
C ASN A 216 -7.55 -13.00 -16.69
N MET A 217 -6.58 -13.25 -15.81
CA MET A 217 -6.47 -14.52 -15.07
C MET A 217 -7.55 -14.65 -13.99
N HIS A 218 -7.95 -13.54 -13.37
CA HIS A 218 -8.90 -13.52 -12.25
C HIS A 218 -10.29 -13.01 -12.64
N TRP A 219 -10.41 -12.32 -13.78
CA TRP A 219 -11.63 -11.70 -14.26
C TRP A 219 -11.81 -11.92 -15.78
N PRO A 220 -12.10 -13.17 -16.19
CA PRO A 220 -12.36 -13.50 -17.59
C PRO A 220 -13.64 -12.86 -18.12
#